data_AF-A0A5E7A032-F1
#
_entry.id   AF-A0A5E7A032-F1
#
_cell.length_a   1.000
_cell.length_b   1.000
_cell.length_c   1.000
_cell.angle_alpha   90.00
_cell.angle_beta   90.00
_cell.angle_gamma   90.00
#
_symmetry.space_group_name_H-M   'P 1'
#
loop_
_entity.id
_entity.type
_entity.pdbx_description
1 polymer ?
#
loop_
_entity_poly.entity_id
_entity_poly.type
_entity_poly.pdbx_seq_one_letter_code
_entity_poly.pdbx_strand_id
1 'polypeptide(L)' 'MKDLSEKMAAGGPLVQQALQALLRYNEAKGVKPAGEVERLRLDAESLTAGVHEYHRRILSEPVSPLH' A
#
# COMPACT_ATOMS: atom_id res chain seq x y z
N MET A 1 -17.51 13.47 5.95
CA MET A 1 -16.58 12.65 6.78
C MET A 1 -16.85 11.14 6.67
N LYS A 2 -18.11 10.68 6.54
CA LYS A 2 -18.44 9.24 6.41
C LYS A 2 -17.83 8.56 5.17
N ASP A 3 -17.91 9.21 4.00
CA ASP A 3 -17.33 8.70 2.74
C ASP A 3 -15.81 8.48 2.78
N LEU A 4 -15.06 9.40 3.40
CA LEU A 4 -13.60 9.27 3.50
C LEU A 4 -13.21 8.09 4.39
N SER A 5 -13.94 7.86 5.48
CA SER A 5 -13.72 6.72 6.38
C SER A 5 -14.00 5.38 5.68
N GLU A 6 -15.07 5.30 4.90
CA GLU A 6 -15.43 4.11 4.12
C GLU A 6 -14.40 3.83 3.01
N LYS A 7 -13.90 4.87 2.33
CA LYS A 7 -12.80 4.75 1.35
C LYS A 7 -11.49 4.32 2.00
N MET A 8 -11.14 4.87 3.16
CA MET A 8 -9.94 4.43 3.90
C MET A 8 -10.06 2.96 4.32
N ALA A 9 -11.24 2.51 4.77
CA ALA A 9 -11.49 1.11 5.09
C ALA A 9 -11.40 0.20 3.85
N ALA A 10 -11.90 0.65 2.70
CA ALA A 10 -11.79 -0.07 1.43
C ALA A 10 -10.33 -0.19 0.93
N GLY A 11 -9.46 0.75 1.30
CA GLY A 11 -8.00 0.67 1.07
C GLY A 11 -7.26 -0.27 2.01
N GLY A 12 -7.90 -0.73 3.10
CA GLY A 12 -7.31 -1.61 4.12
C GLY A 12 -6.60 -2.85 3.56
N PRO A 13 -7.20 -3.61 2.62
CA PRO A 13 -6.56 -4.76 2.00
C PRO A 13 -5.27 -4.42 1.23
N LEU A 14 -5.21 -3.25 0.58
CA LEU A 14 -4.03 -2.80 -0.16
C LEU A 14 -2.90 -2.40 0.80
N VAL A 15 -3.24 -1.70 1.88
CA VAL A 15 -2.30 -1.36 2.96
C VAL A 15 -1.76 -2.62 3.62
N GLN A 16 -2.61 -3.62 3.88
CA GLN A 16 -2.20 -4.89 4.46
C GLN A 16 -1.24 -5.66 3.54
N GLN A 17 -1.48 -5.65 2.22
CA GLN A 17 -0.58 -6.27 1.25
C GLN A 17 0.80 -5.60 1.24
N ALA A 18 0.84 -4.25 1.24
CA ALA A 18 2.10 -3.51 1.30
C ALA A 18 2.88 -3.82 2.59
N LEU A 19 2.20 -3.89 3.74
CA LEU A 19 2.83 -4.24 5.02
C LEU A 19 3.40 -5.66 5.00
N GLN A 20 2.66 -6.63 4.47
CA GLN A 20 3.13 -8.01 4.35
C GLN A 20 4.36 -8.13 3.43
N ALA A 21 4.39 -7.37 2.33
CA ALA A 21 5.55 -7.36 1.44
C ALA A 21 6.79 -6.75 2.12
N LEU A 22 6.63 -5.68 2.89
CA LEU A 22 7.71 -5.07 3.68
C LEU A 22 8.25 -6.03 4.76
N LEU A 23 7.36 -6.79 5.42
CA LEU A 23 7.78 -7.80 6.39
C LEU A 23 8.61 -8.90 5.73
N ARG A 24 8.13 -9.47 4.61
CA ARG A 24 8.86 -10.50 3.85
C ARG A 24 10.22 -10.01 3.36
N TYR A 25 10.29 -8.77 2.88
CA TYR A 25 11.56 -8.16 2.49
C TYR A 25 12.51 -8.07 3.68
N ASN A 26 12.06 -7.56 4.83
CA ASN A 26 12.90 -7.44 6.03
C ASN A 26 13.37 -8.80 6.56
N GLU A 27 12.49 -9.80 6.60
CA GLU A 27 12.84 -11.18 7.00
C GLU A 27 13.85 -11.82 6.05
N ALA A 28 13.82 -11.45 4.76
CA ALA A 28 14.75 -11.95 3.77
C ALA A 28 16.17 -11.35 3.89
N LYS A 29 16.30 -10.16 4.48
CA LYS A 29 17.60 -9.47 4.60
C LYS A 29 18.56 -10.28 5.45
N GLY A 30 19.72 -10.62 4.87
CA GLY A 30 20.75 -11.40 5.57
C GLY A 30 20.47 -12.90 5.69
N VAL A 31 19.30 -13.37 5.22
CA VAL A 31 18.94 -14.79 5.20
C VAL A 31 18.90 -15.33 3.77
N LYS A 32 18.31 -14.57 2.85
CA LYS A 32 18.11 -14.97 1.45
C LYS A 32 19.20 -14.40 0.52
N PRO A 33 19.41 -15.02 -0.66
CA PRO A 33 20.29 -14.49 -1.69
C PRO A 33 19.90 -13.07 -2.12
N ALA A 34 20.89 -12.27 -2.49
CA ALA A 34 20.69 -10.87 -2.89
C ALA A 34 19.63 -10.70 -4.01
N GLY A 35 19.58 -11.62 -4.98
CA GLY A 35 18.57 -11.58 -6.04
C GLY A 35 17.14 -11.80 -5.56
N GLU A 36 16.93 -12.65 -4.54
CA GLU A 36 15.61 -12.83 -3.93
C GLU A 36 15.21 -11.63 -3.07
N VAL A 37 16.16 -11.09 -2.31
CA VAL A 37 15.96 -9.90 -1.48
C VAL A 37 15.58 -8.69 -2.36
N GLU A 38 16.23 -8.54 -3.51
CA GLU A 38 15.93 -7.47 -4.46
C GLU A 38 14.54 -7.60 -5.08
N ARG A 39 14.12 -8.83 -5.42
CA ARG A 39 12.74 -9.05 -5.90
C ARG A 39 11.71 -8.68 -4.84
N LEU A 40 11.93 -9.07 -3.59
CA LEU A 40 11.05 -8.71 -2.48
C LEU A 40 11.04 -7.20 -2.21
N ARG A 41 12.17 -6.52 -2.39
CA ARG A 41 12.24 -5.05 -2.32
C ARG A 41 11.36 -4.39 -3.37
N LEU A 42 11.48 -4.81 -4.62
CA LEU A 42 10.70 -4.28 -5.74
C LEU A 42 9.20 -4.52 -5.56
N ASP A 43 8.81 -5.70 -5.09
CA ASP A 43 7.41 -6.03 -4.78
C ASP A 43 6.85 -5.11 -3.68
N ALA A 44 7.61 -4.90 -2.60
CA ALA A 44 7.22 -4.01 -1.51
C ALA A 44 7.10 -2.55 -1.98
N GLU A 45 8.05 -2.06 -2.78
CA GLU A 45 8.03 -0.70 -3.32
C GLU A 45 6.85 -0.45 -4.25
N SER A 46 6.55 -1.42 -5.12
CA SER A 46 5.39 -1.36 -6.01
C SER A 46 4.07 -1.28 -5.22
N LEU A 47 3.92 -2.10 -4.19
CA LEU A 47 2.72 -2.09 -3.34
C LEU A 47 2.58 -0.80 -2.54
N THR A 48 3.68 -0.28 -1.98
CA THR A 48 3.68 1.02 -1.28
C THR A 48 3.32 2.17 -2.22
N ALA A 49 3.85 2.18 -3.46
CA ALA A 49 3.46 3.16 -4.47
C ALA A 49 1.97 3.07 -4.82
N GLY A 50 1.42 1.85 -4.92
CA GLY A 50 -0.01 1.62 -5.11
C GLY A 50 -0.87 2.18 -3.97
N VAL A 51 -0.45 1.99 -2.71
CA VAL A 51 -1.13 2.59 -1.54
C VAL A 51 -1.10 4.12 -1.60
N HIS A 52 0.05 4.72 -1.93
CA HIS A 52 0.16 6.17 -2.04
C HIS A 52 -0.74 6.74 -3.13
N GLU A 53 -0.79 6.10 -4.30
CA GLU A 53 -1.67 6.51 -5.39
C GLU A 53 -3.15 6.36 -5.01
N TYR A 54 -3.51 5.28 -4.31
CA TYR A 54 -4.86 5.09 -3.79
C TYR A 54 -5.26 6.21 -2.83
N HIS A 55 -4.42 6.49 -1.82
CA HIS A 55 -4.65 7.57 -0.87
C HIS A 55 -4.72 8.94 -1.58
N ARG A 56 -3.85 9.19 -2.56
CA ARG A 56 -3.87 10.43 -3.33
C ARG A 56 -5.20 10.61 -4.07
N ARG A 57 -5.72 9.54 -4.70
CA ARG A 57 -7.00 9.58 -5.42
C ARG A 57 -8.17 9.87 -4.48
N ILE A 58 -8.30 9.13 -3.38
CA ILE A 58 -9.42 9.34 -2.43
C ILE A 58 -9.39 10.72 -1.77
N LEU A 59 -8.19 11.32 -1.60
CA LEU A 59 -8.02 12.66 -1.03
C LEU A 59 -8.18 13.78 -2.07
N SER A 60 -7.97 13.48 -3.35
CA SER A 60 -8.14 14.43 -4.47
C SER A 60 -9.54 14.38 -5.08
N GLU A 61 -10.36 13.37 -4.77
CA GLU A 61 -11.75 13.32 -5.19
C GLU A 61 -12.54 14.46 -4.53
N PRO A 62 -13.20 15.34 -5.31
CA PRO A 62 -14.03 16.38 -4.73
C PRO A 62 -15.12 15.72 -3.88
N VAL A 63 -15.23 16.14 -2.63
CA VAL A 63 -16.37 15.78 -1.77
C VAL A 63 -17.61 16.33 -2.47
N SER A 64 -18.36 15.46 -3.16
CA SER A 64 -19.61 15.86 -3.80
C SER A 64 -20.46 16.58 -2.76
N PRO A 65 -20.84 17.86 -2.99
CA PRO A 65 -21.86 18.46 -2.15
C PRO A 65 -23.14 17.66 -2.42
N LEU A 66 -23.65 17.01 -1.38
CA LEU A 66 -24.96 16.37 -1.39
C LEU A 66 -25.99 17.44 -1.79
N HIS A 67 -26.60 17.27 -2.97
CA HIS A 67 -27.80 18.00 -3.40
C HIS A 67 -29.04 17.39 -2.76
#